data_AF-A0A974WFC1-F1
#
_entry.id   AF-A0A974WFC1-F1
#
_cell.length_a   1.000
_cell.length_b   1.000
_cell.length_c   1.000
_cell.angle_alpha   90.00
_cell.angle_beta   90.00
_cell.angle_gamma   90.00
#
_symmetry.space_group_name_H-M   'P 1'
#
loop_
_entity.id
_entity.type
_entity.pdbx_description
1 polymer ?
#
loop_
_entity_poly.entity_id
_entity_poly.type
_entity_poly.pdbx_seq_one_letter_code
_entity_poly.pdbx_strand_id
1 'polypeptide(L)' 'MGNLLYIVAVVLVILWAIGFLGYNAGGIVHILLVIALISVLFRVIKGGRSF' A
#
# COMPACT_ATOMS: atom_id res chain seq x y z
N MET A 1 -18.00 10.51 -2.74
CA MET A 1 -17.05 9.72 -3.56
C MET A 1 -15.98 9.04 -2.68
N GLY A 2 -16.34 8.32 -1.61
CA GLY A 2 -15.38 7.68 -0.70
C GLY A 2 -14.99 6.24 -1.09
N ASN A 3 -15.85 5.55 -1.83
CA ASN A 3 -15.69 4.13 -2.11
C ASN A 3 -14.50 3.80 -3.02
N LEU A 4 -14.18 4.63 -4.02
CA LEU A 4 -13.06 4.36 -4.93
C LEU A 4 -11.71 4.41 -4.20
N LEU A 5 -11.51 5.42 -3.34
CA LEU A 5 -10.27 5.53 -2.56
C LEU A 5 -10.16 4.40 -1.52
N TYR A 6 -11.27 3.98 -0.91
CA TYR A 6 -11.27 2.85 0.01
C TYR A 6 -10.92 1.53 -0.71
N ILE A 7 -11.56 1.26 -1.86
CA ILE A 7 -11.29 0.07 -2.69
C ILE A 7 -9.82 0.03 -3.10
N VAL A 8 -9.27 1.17 -3.58
CA VAL A 8 -7.86 1.25 -3.95
C VAL A 8 -6.96 0.97 -2.74
N ALA A 9 -7.27 1.51 -1.56
CA ALA A 9 -6.46 1.26 -0.36
C ALA A 9 -6.47 -0.22 0.04
N VAL A 10 -7.64 -0.86 0.02
CA VAL A 10 -7.79 -2.29 0.32
C VAL A 10 -7.02 -3.16 -0.67
N VAL A 11 -7.16 -2.91 -1.98
CA VAL A 11 -6.46 -3.65 -3.03
C VAL A 11 -4.94 -3.53 -2.88
N LEU A 12 -4.44 -2.33 -2.54
CA LEU A 12 -3.01 -2.07 -2.36
C LEU A 12 -2.43 -2.85 -1.16
N VAL A 13 -3.19 -2.95 -0.07
CA VAL A 13 -2.80 -3.74 1.11
C VAL A 13 -2.80 -5.24 0.80
N ILE A 14 -3.78 -5.74 0.05
CA ILE A 14 -3.87 -7.16 -0.31
C ILE A 14 -2.72 -7.56 -1.25
N LEU A 15 -2.45 -6.77 -2.29
CA LEU A 15 -1.32 -7.01 -3.21
C LEU A 15 0.03 -6.97 -2.47
N TRP A 16 0.18 -6.06 -1.51
CA TRP A 16 1.38 -5.99 -0.67
C TRP A 16 1.55 -7.25 0.19
N ALA A 17 0.49 -7.71 0.86
CA ALA A 17 0.54 -8.92 1.69
C ALA A 17 0.89 -10.18 0.88
N ILE A 18 0.31 -10.32 -0.32
CA ILE A 18 0.61 -11.42 -1.24
C ILE A 18 2.06 -11.35 -1.73
N GLY A 19 2.55 -10.16 -2.07
CA GLY A 19 3.95 -9.96 -2.48
C GLY A 19 4.95 -10.24 -1.37
N PHE A 20 4.66 -9.81 -0.13
CA PHE A 20 5.51 -10.02 1.03
C PHE A 20 5.60 -11.50 1.43
N LEU A 21 4.48 -12.24 1.40
CA LEU A 21 4.43 -13.65 1.81
C LEU A 21 4.84 -14.62 0.69
N GLY A 22 4.46 -14.32 -0.56
CA GLY A 22 4.71 -15.21 -1.71
C GLY A 22 6.12 -15.09 -2.27
N TYR A 23 6.77 -13.94 -2.07
CA TYR A 23 8.09 -13.68 -2.58
C TYR A 23 9.03 -13.30 -1.43
N ASN A 24 9.78 -14.29 -0.92
CA ASN A 24 11.14 -14.07 -0.40
C ASN A 24 12.08 -13.61 -1.56
N ALA A 25 11.57 -12.79 -2.49
CA ALA A 25 12.34 -12.31 -3.61
C ALA A 25 13.29 -11.24 -3.08
N GLY A 26 14.56 -11.39 -3.42
CA GLY A 26 15.69 -10.61 -2.91
C GLY A 26 15.52 -9.09 -2.96
N GLY A 27 16.50 -8.40 -2.39
CA GLY A 27 16.42 -7.03 -1.86
C GLY A 27 15.69 -5.95 -2.68
N ILE A 28 15.59 -6.09 -4.01
CA ILE A 28 14.84 -5.14 -4.87
C ILE A 28 13.34 -5.17 -4.57
N VAL A 29 12.72 -6.35 -4.43
CA VAL A 29 11.27 -6.45 -4.13
C VAL A 29 10.99 -5.92 -2.74
N HIS A 30 11.92 -6.14 -1.80
CA HIS A 30 11.82 -5.61 -0.45
C HIS A 30 11.83 -4.07 -0.43
N ILE A 31 12.72 -3.42 -1.20
CA ILE A 31 12.77 -1.96 -1.31
C ILE A 31 11.45 -1.40 -1.88
N LEU A 32 10.93 -2.02 -2.95
CA LEU A 32 9.65 -1.62 -3.55
C LEU A 32 8.48 -1.77 -2.55
N LEU A 33 8.47 -2.84 -1.75
CA LEU A 33 7.47 -3.05 -0.69
C LEU A 33 7.57 -2.03 0.44
N VAL A 34 8.78 -1.63 0.84
CA VAL A 34 8.98 -0.57 1.86
C VAL A 34 8.45 0.76 1.37
N ILE A 35 8.72 1.14 0.10
CA ILE A 35 8.18 2.38 -0.49
C ILE A 35 6.64 2.32 -0.55
N ALA A 36 6.07 1.18 -0.93
CA ALA A 36 4.62 0.99 -0.93
C ALA A 36 4.03 1.18 0.48
N LEU A 37 4.65 0.59 1.51
CA LEU A 37 4.22 0.72 2.91
C LEU A 37 4.26 2.19 3.37
N ILE A 38 5.34 2.92 3.05
CA ILE A 38 5.47 4.35 3.37
C ILE A 38 4.37 5.16 2.67
N SER A 39 4.06 4.88 1.41
CA SER A 39 3.01 5.59 0.67
C SER A 39 1.62 5.36 1.27
N VAL A 40 1.33 4.15 1.77
CA VAL A 40 0.08 3.81 2.46
C VAL A 40 0.00 4.54 3.80
N LEU A 41 1.06 4.51 4.60
CA LEU A 41 1.16 5.29 5.84
C LEU A 41 0.92 6.78 5.57
N PHE A 42 1.59 7.34 4.57
CA PHE A 42 1.41 8.74 4.19
C PHE A 42 -0.03 9.05 3.76
N ARG A 43 -0.67 8.14 3.02
CA ARG A 43 -2.07 8.27 2.60
C ARG A 43 -3.04 8.18 3.78
N VAL A 44 -2.82 7.27 4.72
CA VAL A 44 -3.63 7.13 5.94
C VAL A 44 -3.49 8.37 6.80
N ILE A 45 -2.27 8.86 7.02
CA ILE A 45 -1.99 10.08 7.80
C ILE A 45 -2.56 11.32 7.09
N LYS A 46 -2.49 11.38 5.76
CA LYS A 46 -3.05 12.49 4.96
C LYS A 46 -4.56 12.35 4.74
N GLY A 47 -5.19 11.28 5.22
CA GLY A 47 -6.60 10.90 5.03
C GLY A 47 -7.64 11.81 5.69
N GLY A 48 -7.32 13.09 5.92
CA GLY A 48 -8.17 14.09 6.57
C GLY A 48 -8.38 15.38 5.79
N ARG A 49 -8.14 15.44 4.47
CA ARG A 49 -8.61 16.58 3.67
C ARG A 49 -9.10 16.14 2.29
N SER A 50 -10.39 15.83 2.26
CA SER A 50 -11.23 16.02 1.07
C SER A 50 -11.10 17.49 0.66
N PHE A 51 -10.52 17.75 -0.50
CA PHE A 51 -10.83 18.95 -1.26
C PHE A 51 -11.85 18.54 -2.33
#